data_AF-A0A9N8ESK8-F1
#
_entry.id   AF-A0A9N8ESK8-F1
#
_cell.length_a   1.000
_cell.length_b   1.000
_cell.length_c   1.000
_cell.angle_alpha   90.00
_cell.angle_beta   90.00
_cell.angle_gamma   90.00
#
_symmetry.space_group_name_H-M   'P 1'
#
loop_
_entity.id
_entity.type
_entity.pdbx_description
1 polymer ?
#
loop_
_entity_poly.entity_id
_entity_poly.type
_entity_poly.pdbx_seq_one_letter_code
_entity_poly.pdbx_strand_id
1 'polypeptide(L)'
;MATSFPSPEELKGTVLGTLLYVGVYAGILIPFQSFSKFYLFAQKKKEAKTKAAKDGESFQKKPGSGSFFLATKYYNSQDMLALCGDRSVGNYLEQSLVFLPLYWLHALFVENGASESLMIASIYSISRGIYPPLFWFAFGTSYTPLIGISTGPGYIITFYLLYQVAAKFAFA
;
A
#
# COMPACT_ATOMS: atom_id res chain seq x y z
N MET A 1 14.51 -31.50 -18.79
CA MET A 1 13.86 -32.28 -17.71
C MET A 1 12.49 -31.69 -17.47
N ALA A 2 11.43 -32.50 -17.39
CA ALA A 2 10.11 -31.98 -17.06
C ALA A 2 10.13 -31.48 -15.60
N THR A 3 10.08 -30.17 -15.39
CA THR A 3 9.84 -29.63 -14.05
C THR A 3 8.40 -29.95 -13.69
N SER A 4 8.21 -30.92 -12.80
CA SER A 4 6.90 -31.18 -12.20
C SER A 4 6.42 -29.93 -11.49
N PHE A 5 5.13 -29.63 -11.59
CA PHE A 5 4.53 -28.55 -10.80
C PHE A 5 4.81 -28.78 -9.30
N PRO A 6 5.07 -27.73 -8.51
CA PRO A 6 5.27 -27.87 -7.07
C PRO A 6 4.05 -28.50 -6.41
N SER A 7 4.31 -29.37 -5.44
CA SER A 7 3.26 -29.96 -4.60
C SER A 7 2.60 -28.90 -3.69
N PRO A 8 1.39 -29.17 -3.17
CA PRO A 8 0.73 -28.26 -2.23
C PRO A 8 1.58 -27.92 -1.00
N GLU A 9 2.39 -28.87 -0.51
CA GLU A 9 3.28 -28.64 0.63
C GLU A 9 4.42 -27.68 0.29
N GLU A 10 4.98 -27.77 -0.91
CA GLU A 10 6.00 -26.82 -1.39
C GLU A 10 5.43 -25.41 -1.58
N LEU A 11 4.15 -25.29 -1.96
CA LEU A 11 3.46 -24.01 -2.12
C LEU A 11 3.01 -23.36 -0.80
N LYS A 12 3.18 -24.02 0.34
CA LYS A 12 2.78 -23.47 1.64
C LYS A 12 3.42 -22.10 1.91
N GLY A 13 4.70 -21.95 1.57
CA GLY A 13 5.42 -20.67 1.69
C GLY A 13 4.82 -19.56 0.81
N THR A 14 4.41 -19.90 -0.41
CA THR A 14 3.76 -19.00 -1.36
C THR A 14 2.39 -18.53 -0.89
N VAL A 15 1.60 -19.44 -0.35
CA VAL A 15 0.28 -19.12 0.23
C VAL A 15 0.46 -18.23 1.45
N LEU A 16 1.36 -18.57 2.38
CA LEU A 16 1.65 -17.73 3.54
C LEU A 16 2.17 -16.35 3.15
N GLY A 17 3.01 -16.25 2.12
CA GLY A 17 3.47 -14.98 1.58
C GLY A 17 2.34 -14.13 1.00
N THR A 18 1.40 -14.75 0.28
CA THR A 18 0.18 -14.08 -0.21
C THR A 18 -0.70 -13.60 0.93
N LEU A 19 -0.88 -14.41 1.97
CA LEU A 19 -1.64 -14.03 3.16
C LEU A 19 -0.96 -12.88 3.92
N LEU A 20 0.36 -12.86 4.01
CA LEU A 20 1.12 -11.75 4.58
C LEU A 20 0.90 -10.47 3.78
N TYR A 21 0.97 -10.54 2.45
CA TYR A 21 0.66 -9.42 1.56
C TYR A 21 -0.76 -8.88 1.82
N VAL A 22 -1.77 -9.75 1.82
CA VAL A 22 -3.16 -9.36 2.12
C VAL A 22 -3.28 -8.80 3.54
N GLY A 23 -2.57 -9.37 4.50
CA GLY A 23 -2.53 -8.91 5.89
C GLY A 23 -1.96 -7.50 6.03
N VAL A 24 -0.90 -7.15 5.31
CA VAL A 24 -0.37 -5.77 5.27
C VAL A 24 -1.40 -4.83 4.64
N TYR A 25 -2.01 -5.22 3.53
CA TYR A 25 -3.02 -4.40 2.87
C TYR A 25 -4.25 -4.14 3.77
N ALA A 26 -4.91 -5.20 4.21
CA ALA A 26 -6.17 -5.13 4.94
C ALA A 26 -5.98 -4.77 6.41
N GLY A 27 -4.86 -5.15 7.01
CA GLY A 27 -4.57 -4.95 8.44
C GLY A 27 -3.82 -3.66 8.76
N ILE A 28 -3.07 -3.09 7.81
CA ILE A 28 -2.27 -1.88 8.04
C ILE A 28 -2.72 -0.74 7.14
N LEU A 29 -2.70 -0.92 5.82
CA LEU A 29 -2.86 0.19 4.88
C LEU A 29 -4.31 0.70 4.80
N ILE A 30 -5.29 -0.20 4.72
CA ILE A 30 -6.71 0.18 4.70
C ILE A 30 -7.14 0.84 6.02
N PRO A 31 -6.80 0.30 7.21
CA PRO A 31 -7.06 0.98 8.48
C PRO A 31 -6.40 2.35 8.55
N PHE A 32 -5.15 2.49 8.09
CA PHE A 32 -4.46 3.78 8.04
C PHE A 32 -5.15 4.79 7.13
N GLN A 33 -5.52 4.41 5.90
CA GLN A 33 -6.26 5.26 4.97
C GLN A 33 -7.64 5.67 5.52
N SER A 34 -8.31 4.75 6.21
CA SER A 34 -9.61 5.04 6.85
C SER A 34 -9.42 6.02 8.01
N PHE A 35 -8.45 5.75 8.89
CA PHE A 35 -8.09 6.60 10.01
C PHE A 35 -7.76 8.02 9.55
N SER A 36 -6.93 8.19 8.51
CA SER A 36 -6.53 9.52 8.04
C SER A 36 -7.71 10.38 7.59
N LYS A 37 -8.69 9.78 6.91
CA LYS A 37 -9.91 10.46 6.45
C LYS A 37 -10.86 10.78 7.60
N PHE A 38 -11.05 9.85 8.54
CA PHE A 38 -11.87 10.11 9.73
C PHE A 38 -11.25 11.18 10.64
N TYR A 39 -9.93 11.17 10.79
CA TYR A 39 -9.20 12.19 11.52
C TYR A 39 -9.40 13.56 10.88
N LEU A 40 -9.20 13.68 9.56
CA LEU A 40 -9.41 14.93 8.83
C LEU A 40 -10.86 15.42 8.93
N PHE A 41 -11.82 14.51 8.85
CA PHE A 41 -13.23 14.82 9.05
C PHE A 41 -13.48 15.44 10.43
N ALA A 42 -12.96 14.81 11.49
CA ALA A 42 -13.10 15.29 12.86
C ALA A 42 -12.43 16.66 13.06
N GLN A 43 -11.25 16.86 12.47
CA GLN A 43 -10.51 18.12 12.50
C GLN A 43 -11.30 19.27 11.85
N LYS A 44 -11.71 19.11 10.58
CA LYS A 44 -12.47 20.14 9.86
C LYS A 44 -13.80 20.46 10.55
N LYS A 45 -14.45 19.46 11.14
CA LYS A 45 -15.68 19.67 11.92
C LYS A 45 -15.44 20.51 13.17
N LYS A 46 -14.30 20.31 13.85
CA LYS A 46 -13.91 21.11 15.03
C LYS A 46 -13.58 22.54 14.61
N GLU A 47 -12.82 22.74 13.55
CA GLU A 47 -12.46 24.07 13.01
C GLU A 47 -13.70 24.88 12.62
N ALA A 48 -14.65 24.26 11.92
CA ALA A 48 -15.91 24.91 11.54
C ALA A 48 -16.77 25.32 12.74
N LYS A 49 -16.82 24.48 13.78
CA LYS A 49 -17.53 24.82 15.04
C LYS A 49 -16.86 25.98 15.77
N THR A 50 -15.54 25.97 15.87
CA THR A 50 -14.78 27.06 16.51
C THR A 50 -14.98 28.37 15.76
N LYS A 51 -14.99 28.34 14.42
CA LYS A 51 -15.24 29.51 13.59
C LYS A 51 -16.65 30.07 13.79
N ALA A 52 -17.68 29.22 13.73
CA ALA A 52 -19.06 29.63 14.00
C ALA A 52 -19.22 30.27 15.39
N ALA A 53 -18.59 29.70 16.42
CA ALA A 53 -18.60 30.25 17.77
C ALA A 53 -17.91 31.62 17.88
N LYS A 54 -16.84 31.87 17.10
CA LYS A 54 -16.16 33.17 17.05
C LYS A 54 -16.96 34.23 16.29
N ASP A 55 -17.65 33.82 15.23
CA ASP A 55 -18.42 34.71 14.36
C ASP A 55 -19.82 35.02 14.94
N GLY A 56 -20.17 34.47 16.11
CA GLY A 56 -21.48 34.64 16.74
C GLY A 56 -22.62 33.90 16.02
N GLU A 57 -22.29 33.07 15.04
CA GLU A 57 -23.25 32.28 14.27
C GLU A 57 -23.53 30.93 14.94
N SER A 58 -24.80 30.53 15.04
CA SER A 58 -25.13 29.15 15.39
C SER A 58 -24.61 28.24 14.27
N PHE A 59 -23.83 27.20 14.60
CA PHE A 59 -23.37 26.19 13.64
C PHE A 59 -24.59 25.51 12.99
N GLN A 60 -25.06 26.05 11.87
CA GLN A 60 -26.11 25.44 11.07
C GLN A 60 -25.44 24.52 10.05
N LYS A 61 -25.73 23.23 10.18
CA LYS A 61 -25.35 22.21 9.20
C LYS A 61 -26.16 22.51 7.92
N LYS A 62 -25.61 23.31 6.98
CA LYS A 62 -26.32 23.71 5.75
C LYS A 62 -26.93 22.47 5.07
N PRO A 63 -28.26 22.36 4.98
CA PRO A 63 -28.90 21.24 4.31
C PRO A 63 -28.67 21.43 2.81
N GLY A 64 -27.98 20.47 2.16
CA GLY A 64 -27.69 20.51 0.73
C GLY A 64 -26.26 20.87 0.34
N SER A 65 -25.34 21.14 1.28
CA SER A 65 -23.91 21.00 0.93
C SER A 65 -23.68 19.51 0.70
N GLY A 66 -23.36 19.13 -0.54
CA GLY A 66 -23.06 17.74 -0.90
C GLY A 66 -22.18 17.15 0.20
N SER A 67 -22.71 16.13 0.88
CA SER A 67 -22.28 15.56 2.17
C SER A 67 -20.85 15.97 2.54
N PHE A 68 -20.61 16.48 3.75
CA PHE A 68 -19.26 16.73 4.28
C PHE A 68 -18.26 15.56 4.01
N PHE A 69 -18.79 14.35 3.82
CA PHE A 69 -18.12 13.17 3.27
C PHE A 69 -17.47 13.34 1.88
N LEU A 70 -18.13 13.99 0.91
CA LEU A 70 -17.62 14.38 -0.40
C LEU A 70 -16.44 15.37 -0.27
N ALA A 71 -16.55 16.35 0.62
CA ALA A 71 -15.47 17.32 0.87
C ALA A 71 -14.24 16.66 1.54
N THR A 72 -14.42 15.57 2.29
CA THR A 72 -13.32 14.74 2.82
C THR A 72 -12.85 13.67 1.84
N LYS A 73 -13.68 13.28 0.86
CA LYS A 73 -13.30 12.36 -0.22
C LYS A 73 -12.42 13.06 -1.25
N TYR A 74 -12.68 14.35 -1.52
CA TYR A 74 -11.89 15.23 -2.38
C TYR A 74 -11.16 16.28 -1.55
N TYR A 75 -10.40 15.84 -0.55
CA TYR A 75 -9.58 16.71 0.29
C TYR A 75 -8.54 17.47 -0.57
N ASN A 76 -8.09 18.62 -0.09
CA ASN A 76 -7.09 19.41 -0.79
C ASN A 76 -5.73 18.69 -0.67
N SER A 77 -4.82 18.78 -1.65
CA SER A 77 -3.47 18.21 -1.55
C SER A 77 -2.68 18.70 -0.33
N GLN A 78 -3.15 19.77 0.34
CA GLN A 78 -2.63 20.28 1.60
C GLN A 78 -3.04 19.45 2.84
N ASP A 79 -4.07 18.60 2.75
CA ASP A 79 -4.53 17.73 3.84
C ASP A 79 -3.65 16.48 3.91
N MET A 80 -2.42 16.67 4.41
CA MET A 80 -1.31 15.75 4.23
C MET A 80 -1.52 14.33 4.75
N LEU A 81 -2.25 14.18 5.86
CA LEU A 81 -2.51 12.88 6.45
C LEU A 81 -3.42 12.03 5.54
N ALA A 82 -4.46 12.65 4.98
CA ALA A 82 -5.34 11.99 4.03
C ALA A 82 -4.60 11.66 2.72
N LEU A 83 -3.76 12.57 2.25
CA LEU A 83 -2.89 12.34 1.08
C LEU A 83 -1.94 11.16 1.29
N CYS A 84 -1.29 11.08 2.45
CA CYS A 84 -0.41 9.98 2.81
C CYS A 84 -1.17 8.64 2.80
N GLY A 85 -2.37 8.59 3.38
CA GLY A 85 -3.21 7.39 3.39
C GLY A 85 -3.57 6.90 1.98
N ASP A 86 -4.02 7.81 1.11
CA ASP A 86 -4.38 7.44 -0.27
C ASP A 86 -3.15 7.05 -1.10
N ARG A 87 -2.03 7.75 -0.96
CA ARG A 87 -0.78 7.40 -1.67
C ARG A 87 -0.23 6.06 -1.23
N SER A 88 -0.32 5.74 0.06
CA SER A 88 0.12 4.44 0.59
C SER A 88 -0.69 3.28 -0.01
N VAL A 89 -2.02 3.39 0.00
CA VAL A 89 -2.90 2.36 -0.58
C VAL A 89 -2.77 2.29 -2.10
N GLY A 90 -2.78 3.44 -2.77
CA GLY A 90 -2.63 3.52 -4.22
C GLY A 90 -1.33 2.91 -4.71
N ASN A 91 -0.20 3.30 -4.11
CA ASN A 91 1.11 2.74 -4.45
C ASN A 91 1.16 1.22 -4.25
N TYR A 92 0.56 0.72 -3.18
CA TYR A 92 0.52 -0.71 -2.90
C TYR A 92 -0.25 -1.50 -3.97
N LEU A 93 -1.41 -0.99 -4.38
CA LEU A 93 -2.27 -1.61 -5.40
C LEU A 93 -1.70 -1.50 -6.80
N GLU A 94 -1.15 -0.36 -7.19
CA GLU A 94 -0.50 -0.20 -8.51
C GLU A 94 0.62 -1.22 -8.71
N GLN A 95 1.42 -1.44 -7.67
CA GLN A 95 2.53 -2.39 -7.72
C GLN A 95 2.07 -3.84 -7.56
N SER A 96 0.91 -4.08 -6.94
CA SER A 96 0.31 -5.41 -6.80
C SER A 96 0.02 -6.09 -8.12
N LEU A 97 -0.38 -5.30 -9.12
CA LEU A 97 -0.73 -5.78 -10.46
C LEU A 97 0.46 -6.42 -11.16
N VAL A 98 1.68 -6.02 -10.79
CA VAL A 98 2.92 -6.58 -11.34
C VAL A 98 3.49 -7.63 -10.39
N PHE A 99 3.55 -7.33 -9.09
CA PHE A 99 4.15 -8.20 -8.10
C PHE A 99 3.42 -9.54 -7.97
N LEU A 100 2.09 -9.56 -7.77
CA LEU A 100 1.38 -10.81 -7.47
C LEU A 100 1.44 -11.81 -8.63
N PRO A 101 1.22 -11.44 -9.91
CA PRO A 101 1.38 -12.38 -11.01
C PRO A 101 2.81 -12.91 -11.11
N LEU A 102 3.82 -12.03 -11.06
CA LEU A 102 5.23 -12.47 -11.15
C LEU A 102 5.64 -13.35 -9.97
N TYR A 103 5.15 -13.05 -8.78
CA TYR A 103 5.38 -13.85 -7.57
C TYR A 103 4.85 -15.28 -7.72
N TRP A 104 3.61 -15.42 -8.20
CA TRP A 104 3.02 -16.73 -8.43
C TRP A 104 3.65 -17.48 -9.60
N LEU A 105 4.00 -16.78 -10.69
CA LEU A 105 4.72 -17.38 -11.80
C LEU A 105 6.10 -17.88 -11.37
N HIS A 106 6.82 -17.11 -10.55
CA HIS A 106 8.09 -17.53 -9.97
C HIS A 106 7.92 -18.79 -9.13
N ALA A 107 6.94 -18.79 -8.22
CA ALA A 107 6.67 -19.93 -7.36
C ALA A 107 6.33 -21.23 -8.13
N LEU A 108 5.60 -21.10 -9.24
CA LEU A 108 5.11 -22.26 -10.00
C LEU A 108 6.11 -22.80 -11.03
N PHE A 109 6.93 -21.93 -11.62
CA PHE A 109 7.71 -22.29 -12.81
C PHE A 109 9.22 -22.22 -12.61
N VAL A 110 9.71 -21.42 -11.66
CA VAL A 110 11.16 -21.26 -11.43
C VAL A 110 11.65 -22.32 -10.45
N GLU A 111 12.83 -22.88 -10.73
CA GLU A 111 13.47 -23.85 -9.84
C GLU A 111 13.72 -23.21 -8.47
N ASN A 112 13.35 -23.90 -7.38
CA ASN A 112 13.35 -23.37 -6.01
C ASN A 112 12.45 -22.14 -5.79
N GLY A 113 11.60 -21.76 -6.75
CA GLY A 113 10.76 -20.58 -6.62
C GLY A 113 9.78 -20.65 -5.45
N ALA A 114 9.22 -21.84 -5.19
CA ALA A 114 8.29 -22.07 -4.09
C ALA A 114 8.97 -21.95 -2.71
N SER A 115 10.21 -22.42 -2.56
CA SER A 115 10.92 -22.37 -1.26
C SER A 115 11.34 -20.96 -0.87
N GLU A 116 11.70 -20.11 -1.85
CA GLU A 116 12.07 -18.70 -1.63
C GLU A 116 10.87 -17.78 -1.43
N SER A 117 9.66 -18.24 -1.77
CA SER A 117 8.47 -17.39 -1.89
C SER A 117 8.08 -16.66 -0.61
N LEU A 118 8.23 -17.27 0.57
CA LEU A 118 7.88 -16.59 1.82
C LEU A 118 8.82 -15.42 2.12
N MET A 119 10.12 -15.60 1.88
CA MET A 119 11.13 -14.54 2.08
C MET A 119 10.87 -13.37 1.14
N ILE A 120 10.65 -13.65 -0.15
CA ILE A 120 10.35 -12.64 -1.16
C ILE A 120 9.11 -11.82 -0.77
N ALA A 121 8.01 -12.49 -0.43
CA ALA A 121 6.78 -11.81 -0.01
C ALA A 121 6.96 -11.02 1.28
N SER A 122 7.79 -11.48 2.21
CA SER A 122 8.08 -10.78 3.46
C SER A 122 8.81 -9.47 3.22
N ILE A 123 9.92 -9.51 2.46
CA ILE A 123 10.69 -8.30 2.14
C ILE A 123 9.83 -7.31 1.35
N TYR A 124 9.07 -7.79 0.35
CA TYR A 124 8.19 -6.95 -0.43
C TYR A 124 7.07 -6.31 0.42
N SER A 125 6.37 -7.11 1.22
CA SER A 125 5.21 -6.64 1.98
C SER A 125 5.61 -5.72 3.13
N ILE A 126 6.68 -6.03 3.85
CA ILE A 126 7.19 -5.20 4.95
C ILE A 126 7.73 -3.88 4.42
N SER A 127 8.55 -3.91 3.36
CA SER A 127 9.10 -2.67 2.77
C SER A 127 8.00 -1.70 2.33
N ARG A 128 6.87 -2.22 1.84
CA ARG A 128 5.70 -1.40 1.52
C ARG A 128 4.85 -1.03 2.73
N GLY A 129 4.77 -1.89 3.75
CA GLY A 129 4.06 -1.62 5.01
C GLY A 129 4.65 -0.44 5.80
N ILE A 130 5.96 -0.18 5.65
CA ILE A 130 6.62 0.99 6.23
C ILE A 130 6.49 2.26 5.39
N TYR A 131 5.82 2.22 4.24
CA TYR A 131 5.62 3.39 3.37
C TYR A 131 4.89 4.55 4.08
N PRO A 132 3.76 4.34 4.78
CA PRO A 132 3.05 5.45 5.43
C PRO A 132 3.90 6.28 6.41
N PRO A 133 4.61 5.70 7.38
CA PRO A 133 5.44 6.49 8.29
C PRO A 133 6.59 7.19 7.54
N LEU A 134 7.25 6.52 6.58
CA LEU A 134 8.33 7.14 5.82
C LEU A 134 7.84 8.30 4.94
N PHE A 135 6.66 8.16 4.31
CA PHE A 135 6.02 9.23 3.55
C PHE A 135 5.69 10.41 4.46
N TRP A 136 5.16 10.15 5.66
CA TRP A 136 4.87 11.19 6.65
C TRP A 136 6.12 11.96 7.07
N PHE A 137 7.24 11.28 7.35
CA PHE A 137 8.50 11.93 7.72
C PHE A 137 9.19 12.67 6.56
N ALA A 138 9.07 12.13 5.34
CA ALA A 138 9.58 12.80 4.15
C ALA A 138 8.78 14.07 3.84
N PHE A 139 7.52 14.16 4.24
CA PHE A 139 6.70 15.33 3.96
C PHE A 139 6.94 16.45 4.98
N GLY A 140 7.47 17.58 4.50
CA GLY A 140 7.93 18.71 5.33
C GLY A 140 9.46 18.84 5.36
N THR A 141 10.17 17.86 4.82
CA THR A 141 11.59 17.93 4.53
C THR A 141 11.80 17.76 3.02
N SER A 142 12.82 18.35 2.41
CA SER A 142 13.13 18.10 0.99
C SER A 142 13.65 16.67 0.72
N TYR A 143 13.47 15.75 1.67
CA TYR A 143 14.07 14.41 1.70
C TYR A 143 13.19 13.35 1.03
N THR A 144 12.97 13.55 -0.26
CA THR A 144 12.45 12.54 -1.20
C THR A 144 13.16 11.17 -1.14
N PRO A 145 14.47 11.03 -0.80
CA PRO A 145 15.14 9.73 -0.76
C PRO A 145 14.60 8.73 0.26
N LEU A 146 13.94 9.18 1.34
CA LEU A 146 13.39 8.29 2.37
C LEU A 146 12.27 7.39 1.83
N ILE A 147 11.49 7.89 0.87
CA ILE A 147 10.47 7.09 0.17
C ILE A 147 11.13 5.93 -0.60
N GLY A 148 12.34 6.17 -1.13
CA GLY A 148 13.17 5.17 -1.80
C GLY A 148 13.51 3.96 -0.93
N ILE A 149 13.59 4.12 0.40
CA ILE A 149 13.85 3.01 1.32
C ILE A 149 12.66 2.03 1.35
N SER A 150 11.44 2.55 1.25
CA SER A 150 10.23 1.71 1.18
C SER A 150 10.05 1.10 -0.22
N THR A 151 10.26 1.90 -1.27
CA THR A 151 9.93 1.47 -2.64
C THR A 151 11.04 0.66 -3.31
N GLY A 152 12.30 0.93 -2.95
CA GLY A 152 13.50 0.33 -3.55
C GLY A 152 13.53 -1.19 -3.47
N PRO A 153 13.37 -1.80 -2.27
CA PRO A 153 13.32 -3.25 -2.13
C PRO A 153 12.20 -3.88 -2.98
N GLY A 154 11.04 -3.23 -3.05
CA GLY A 154 9.92 -3.67 -3.88
C GLY A 154 10.26 -3.70 -5.37
N TYR A 155 10.97 -2.68 -5.88
CA TYR A 155 11.43 -2.67 -7.27
C TYR A 155 12.47 -3.74 -7.55
N ILE A 156 13.46 -3.90 -6.67
CA ILE A 156 14.50 -4.95 -6.81
C ILE A 156 13.85 -6.33 -6.90
N ILE A 157 12.89 -6.62 -6.01
CA ILE A 157 12.14 -7.88 -6.02
C ILE A 157 11.36 -8.05 -7.31
N THR A 158 10.67 -7.00 -7.76
CA THR A 158 9.85 -7.09 -8.99
C THR A 158 10.72 -7.37 -10.22
N PHE A 159 11.86 -6.70 -10.34
CA PHE A 159 12.82 -6.97 -11.42
C PHE A 159 13.47 -8.35 -11.30
N TYR A 160 13.80 -8.79 -10.09
CA TYR A 160 14.30 -10.14 -9.84
C TYR A 160 13.30 -11.21 -10.31
N LEU A 161 12.03 -11.09 -9.90
CA LEU A 161 10.98 -12.02 -10.29
C LEU A 161 10.76 -12.01 -11.80
N LEU A 162 10.72 -10.82 -12.42
CA LEU A 162 10.61 -10.68 -13.86
C LEU A 162 11.76 -11.38 -14.59
N TYR A 163 12.99 -11.15 -14.14
CA TYR A 163 14.19 -11.75 -14.73
C TYR A 163 14.17 -13.27 -14.63
N GLN A 164 13.87 -13.82 -13.44
CA GLN A 164 13.84 -15.27 -13.22
C GLN A 164 12.75 -15.95 -14.05
N VAL A 165 11.55 -15.37 -14.10
CA VAL A 165 10.45 -15.88 -14.91
C VAL A 165 10.81 -15.78 -16.40
N ALA A 166 11.32 -14.64 -16.87
CA ALA A 166 11.72 -14.48 -18.26
C ALA A 166 12.82 -15.47 -18.66
N ALA A 167 13.86 -15.64 -17.83
CA ALA A 167 14.95 -16.57 -18.07
C ALA A 167 14.44 -18.02 -18.14
N LYS A 168 13.50 -18.39 -17.25
CA LYS A 168 12.87 -19.70 -17.25
C LYS A 168 12.11 -20.00 -18.56
N PHE A 169 11.51 -19.02 -19.23
CA PHE A 169 10.76 -19.25 -20.47
C PHE A 169 11.57 -18.96 -21.74
N ALA A 170 12.61 -18.13 -21.68
CA ALA A 170 13.45 -17.79 -22.82
C ALA A 170 14.54 -18.83 -23.11
N PHE A 171 15.02 -19.54 -22.08
CA PHE A 171 16.16 -20.46 -22.18
C PHE A 171 15.84 -21.90 -21.75
N ALA A 172 14.57 -22.24 -21.55
CA ALA A 172 14.12 -23.62 -21.21
C ALA A 172 13.84 -24.49 -22.44
#